data_AF-F8ICP3-F1
#
_entry.id   AF-F8ICP3-F1
#
_cell.length_a   1.000
_cell.length_b   1.000
_cell.length_c   1.000
_cell.angle_alpha   90.00
_cell.angle_beta   90.00
_cell.angle_gamma   90.00
#
_symmetry.space_group_name_H-M   'P 1'
#
loop_
_entity.id
_entity.type
_entity.pdbx_description
1 polymer ?
#
loop_
_entity_poly.entity_id
_entity_poly.type
_entity_poly.pdbx_seq_one_letter_code
_entity_poly.pdbx_strand_id
1 'polypeptide(L)'
;MEGKVKGGDHMSIEQAILQEWIREMLENARQHQRKRVRQPSNEYEGGAVIAYYEMLNSLRNTLEAFGLDLRAYGLDVDLEEELLSLRRVGRLCRRIRNYHKNEQR
;
A
#
# COMPACT_ATOMS: atom_id res chain seq x y z
N MET A 1 7.69 -30.87 38.44
CA MET A 1 7.03 -30.97 37.14
C MET A 1 7.32 -29.67 36.39
N GLU A 2 8.32 -29.69 35.51
CA GLU A 2 8.66 -28.54 34.67
C GLU A 2 7.63 -28.43 33.55
N GLY A 3 6.70 -27.50 33.70
CA GLY A 3 5.80 -27.12 32.63
C GLY A 3 6.61 -26.42 31.54
N LYS A 4 6.90 -27.11 30.45
CA LYS A 4 7.32 -26.47 29.19
C LYS A 4 6.25 -25.48 28.77
N VAL A 5 6.44 -24.20 29.09
CA VAL A 5 5.68 -23.11 28.46
C VAL A 5 6.13 -23.09 27.01
N LYS A 6 5.28 -23.58 26.11
CA LYS A 6 5.45 -23.35 24.67
C LYS A 6 5.52 -21.84 24.49
N GLY A 7 6.67 -21.33 24.07
CA GLY A 7 6.82 -19.94 23.65
C GLY A 7 5.86 -19.68 22.49
N GLY A 8 4.71 -19.10 22.80
CA GLY A 8 4.00 -18.31 21.82
C GLY A 8 4.73 -16.99 21.74
N ASP A 9 5.23 -16.62 20.57
CA ASP A 9 5.80 -15.29 20.35
C ASP A 9 4.72 -14.25 20.64
N HIS A 10 4.75 -13.68 21.85
CA HIS A 10 3.91 -12.56 22.19
C HIS A 10 4.49 -11.32 21.50
N MET A 11 3.76 -10.83 20.50
CA MET A 11 4.04 -9.55 19.88
C MET A 11 4.04 -8.45 20.96
N SER A 12 5.09 -7.63 20.99
CA SER A 12 5.16 -6.51 21.93
C SER A 12 4.09 -5.47 21.61
N ILE A 13 3.75 -4.62 22.57
CA ILE A 13 2.77 -3.55 22.33
C ILE A 13 3.23 -2.58 21.24
N GLU A 14 4.53 -2.31 21.17
CA GLU A 14 5.15 -1.47 20.13
C GLU A 14 5.01 -2.13 18.75
N GLN A 15 5.22 -3.44 18.67
CA GLN A 15 5.03 -4.20 17.43
C GLN A 15 3.56 -4.21 17.00
N ALA A 16 2.63 -4.35 17.94
CA ALA A 16 1.19 -4.30 17.66
C ALA A 16 0.75 -2.91 17.18
N ILE A 17 1.24 -1.83 17.81
CA ILE A 17 0.99 -0.45 17.37
C ILE A 17 1.54 -0.24 15.96
N LEU A 18 2.76 -0.71 15.68
CA LEU A 18 3.38 -0.59 14.36
C LEU A 18 2.60 -1.37 13.30
N GLN A 19 2.15 -2.57 13.62
CA GLN A 19 1.30 -3.38 12.74
C GLN A 19 0.01 -2.65 12.40
N GLU A 20 -0.65 -2.06 13.39
CA GLU A 20 -1.90 -1.33 13.18
C GLU A 20 -1.67 -0.08 12.33
N TRP A 21 -0.58 0.66 12.57
CA TRP A 21 -0.24 1.84 11.78
C TRP A 21 0.05 1.50 10.31
N ILE A 22 0.79 0.40 10.05
CA ILE A 22 1.04 -0.09 8.69
C ILE A 22 -0.27 -0.49 8.01
N ARG A 23 -1.18 -1.15 8.73
CA ARG A 23 -2.50 -1.53 8.23
C ARG A 23 -3.31 -0.30 7.80
N GLU A 24 -3.32 0.75 8.62
CA GLU A 24 -3.98 2.02 8.28
C GLU A 24 -3.35 2.71 7.07
N MET A 25 -2.01 2.72 6.98
CA MET A 25 -1.30 3.30 5.84
C MET A 25 -1.63 2.58 4.52
N LEU A 26 -1.67 1.24 4.53
CA LEU A 26 -2.08 0.44 3.38
C LEU A 26 -3.52 0.75 2.96
N GLU A 27 -4.44 0.84 3.92
CA GLU A 27 -5.83 1.17 3.62
C GLU A 27 -5.96 2.60 3.05
N ASN A 28 -5.25 3.58 3.61
CA ASN A 28 -5.23 4.94 3.11
C ASN A 28 -4.66 5.01 1.67
N ALA A 29 -3.54 4.32 1.41
CA ALA A 29 -2.96 4.22 0.07
C ALA A 29 -3.99 3.70 -0.94
N ARG A 30 -4.69 2.62 -0.58
CA ARG A 30 -5.73 1.99 -1.41
C ARG A 30 -6.96 2.88 -1.56
N GLN A 31 -7.35 3.64 -0.55
CA GLN A 31 -8.45 4.60 -0.64
C GLN A 31 -8.15 5.74 -1.60
N HIS A 32 -6.98 6.37 -1.47
CA HIS A 32 -6.54 7.42 -2.39
C HIS A 32 -6.41 6.88 -3.82
N GLN A 33 -5.94 5.64 -3.98
CA GLN A 33 -5.92 4.94 -5.25
C GLN A 33 -7.32 4.80 -5.86
N ARG A 34 -8.31 4.34 -5.08
CA ARG A 34 -9.70 4.22 -5.55
C ARG A 34 -10.27 5.58 -5.97
N LYS A 35 -9.99 6.65 -5.23
CA LYS A 35 -10.41 8.02 -5.56
C LYS A 35 -9.74 8.52 -6.83
N ARG A 36 -8.42 8.32 -6.98
CA ARG A 36 -7.66 8.68 -8.18
C ARG A 36 -8.18 7.97 -9.44
N VAL A 37 -8.55 6.69 -9.34
CA VAL A 37 -9.12 5.95 -10.49
C VAL A 37 -10.43 6.60 -10.95
N ARG A 38 -11.27 7.05 -10.01
CA ARG A 38 -12.52 7.76 -10.30
C ARG A 38 -12.27 9.17 -10.85
N GLN A 39 -11.21 9.84 -10.39
CA GLN A 39 -10.84 11.19 -10.81
C GLN A 39 -9.35 11.30 -11.18
N PRO A 40 -8.94 10.84 -12.39
CA PRO A 40 -7.51 10.76 -12.74
C PRO A 40 -6.77 12.09 -12.83
N SER A 41 -7.50 13.21 -12.92
CA SER A 41 -6.95 14.57 -12.94
C SER A 41 -6.79 15.18 -11.55
N ASN A 42 -7.20 14.47 -10.49
CA ASN A 42 -7.02 14.93 -9.12
C ASN A 42 -5.57 14.66 -8.68
N GLU A 43 -4.73 15.70 -8.77
CA GLU A 43 -3.30 15.61 -8.46
C GLU A 43 -3.03 15.32 -6.99
N TYR A 44 -3.91 15.79 -6.08
CA TYR A 44 -3.81 15.49 -4.65
C TYR A 44 -3.91 13.99 -4.40
N GLU A 45 -4.91 13.33 -4.98
CA GLU A 45 -5.07 11.87 -4.87
C GLU A 45 -3.89 11.14 -5.53
N GLY A 46 -3.32 11.70 -6.61
CA GLY A 46 -2.09 11.17 -7.23
C GLY A 46 -0.88 11.23 -6.31
N GLY A 47 -0.63 12.38 -5.69
CA GLY A 47 0.48 12.61 -4.77
C GLY A 47 0.35 11.80 -3.48
N ALA A 48 -0.85 11.74 -2.90
CA ALA A 48 -1.12 10.97 -1.68
C ALA A 48 -0.77 9.49 -1.87
N VAL A 49 -1.17 8.89 -3.00
CA VAL A 49 -0.82 7.48 -3.28
C VAL A 49 0.69 7.27 -3.33
N ILE A 50 1.42 8.14 -4.05
CA ILE A 50 2.89 8.04 -4.14
C ILE A 50 3.51 8.13 -2.74
N ALA A 51 3.12 9.12 -1.95
CA ALA A 51 3.64 9.33 -0.61
C ALA A 51 3.41 8.12 0.31
N TYR A 52 2.20 7.54 0.33
CA TYR A 52 1.93 6.36 1.15
C TYR A 52 2.79 5.16 0.75
N TYR A 53 2.92 4.86 -0.55
CA TYR A 53 3.73 3.72 -1.00
C TYR A 53 5.24 3.95 -0.78
N GLU A 54 5.75 5.18 -0.88
CA GLU A 54 7.14 5.50 -0.51
C GLU A 54 7.40 5.29 1.00
N MET A 55 6.47 5.71 1.86
CA MET A 55 6.58 5.48 3.29
C MET A 55 6.49 3.99 3.64
N LEU A 56 5.56 3.25 3.03
CA LEU A 56 5.42 1.80 3.21
C LEU A 56 6.67 1.05 2.77
N ASN A 57 7.29 1.44 1.65
CA ASN A 57 8.53 0.84 1.18
C ASN A 57 9.70 1.14 2.14
N SER A 58 9.77 2.35 2.68
CA SER A 58 10.79 2.72 3.68
C SER A 58 10.64 1.92 4.97
N LEU A 59 9.39 1.70 5.42
CA LEU A 59 9.08 0.84 6.57
C LEU A 59 9.46 -0.62 6.29
N ARG A 60 9.08 -1.15 5.12
CA ARG A 60 9.46 -2.52 4.69
C ARG A 60 10.97 -2.72 4.75
N ASN A 61 11.75 -1.82 4.15
CA ASN A 61 13.21 -1.89 4.15
C ASN A 61 13.79 -1.83 5.58
N THR A 62 13.19 -1.02 6.44
CA THR A 62 13.62 -0.89 7.84
C THR A 62 13.33 -2.18 8.60
N LEU A 63 12.12 -2.73 8.52
CA LEU A 63 11.75 -3.99 9.16
C LEU A 63 12.63 -5.14 8.69
N GLU A 64 12.90 -5.23 7.39
CA GLU A 64 13.80 -6.22 6.80
C GLU A 64 15.23 -6.08 7.32
N ALA A 65 15.75 -4.85 7.42
CA ALA A 65 17.09 -4.59 7.96
C ALA A 65 17.23 -5.00 9.44
N PHE A 66 16.13 -4.96 10.21
CA PHE A 66 16.08 -5.44 11.60
C PHE A 66 15.73 -6.93 11.72
N GLY A 67 15.57 -7.66 10.61
CA GLY A 67 15.26 -9.09 10.60
C GLY A 67 13.83 -9.42 11.08
N LEU A 68 12.90 -8.48 10.97
CA LEU A 68 11.50 -8.68 11.35
C LEU A 68 10.72 -9.36 10.21
N ASP A 69 9.79 -10.26 10.56
CA ASP A 69 8.94 -10.94 9.57
C ASP A 69 7.93 -9.97 8.95
N LEU A 70 8.14 -9.63 7.67
CA LEU A 70 7.26 -8.73 6.92
C LEU A 70 5.81 -9.23 6.84
N ARG A 71 5.58 -10.55 6.90
CA ARG A 71 4.23 -11.13 6.90
C ARG A 71 3.45 -10.75 8.15
N ALA A 72 4.13 -10.65 9.30
CA ALA A 72 3.51 -10.22 10.55
C ALA A 72 2.95 -8.79 10.43
N TYR A 73 3.56 -7.95 9.59
CA TYR A 73 3.14 -6.57 9.36
C TYR A 73 2.28 -6.38 8.09
N GLY A 74 2.01 -7.45 7.32
CA GLY A 74 1.29 -7.35 6.05
C GLY A 74 2.08 -6.65 4.93
N LEU A 75 3.42 -6.59 5.04
CA LEU A 75 4.33 -5.98 4.07
C LEU A 75 5.06 -7.01 3.19
N ASP A 76 4.65 -8.28 3.26
CA ASP A 76 5.04 -9.32 2.30
C ASP A 76 4.21 -9.21 1.01
N VAL A 77 4.24 -8.02 0.40
CA VAL A 77 3.54 -7.68 -0.83
C VAL A 77 4.45 -6.85 -1.72
N ASP A 78 4.24 -6.94 -3.03
CA ASP A 78 4.97 -6.11 -3.99
C ASP A 78 4.35 -4.70 -4.05
N LEU A 79 4.85 -3.80 -3.19
CA LEU A 79 4.42 -2.41 -3.09
C LEU A 79 4.68 -1.62 -4.38
N GLU A 80 5.74 -1.97 -5.12
CA GLU A 80 6.07 -1.31 -6.38
C GLU A 80 5.07 -1.72 -7.46
N GLU A 81 4.73 -3.01 -7.55
CA GLU A 81 3.71 -3.49 -8.48
C GLU A 81 2.32 -2.94 -8.12
N GLU A 82 1.96 -2.86 -6.84
CA GLU A 82 0.72 -2.19 -6.40
C GLU A 82 0.69 -0.72 -6.88
N LEU A 83 1.81 0.01 -6.78
CA LEU A 83 1.95 1.38 -7.29
C LEU A 83 1.95 1.44 -8.83
N LEU A 84 2.58 0.50 -9.53
CA LEU A 84 2.71 0.50 -10.99
C LEU A 84 1.42 0.07 -11.71
N SER A 85 0.62 -0.79 -11.07
CA SER A 85 -0.73 -1.13 -11.53
C SER A 85 -1.56 0.15 -11.81
N LEU A 86 -1.30 1.23 -11.07
CA LEU A 86 -1.90 2.54 -11.24
C LEU A 86 -1.55 3.23 -12.57
N ARG A 87 -0.28 3.14 -12.99
CA ARG A 87 0.18 3.76 -14.24
C ARG A 87 -0.45 3.09 -15.45
N ARG A 88 -0.67 1.78 -15.37
CA ARG A 88 -1.38 1.00 -16.41
C ARG A 88 -2.85 1.42 -16.52
N VAL A 89 -3.58 1.51 -15.41
CA VAL A 89 -5.00 1.92 -15.40
C VAL A 89 -5.17 3.37 -15.86
N GLY A 90 -4.32 4.30 -15.40
CA GLY A 90 -4.39 5.71 -15.81
C GLY A 90 -4.18 5.92 -17.32
N ARG A 91 -3.36 5.10 -17.97
CA ARG A 91 -3.18 5.11 -19.43
C ARG A 91 -4.38 4.54 -20.17
N LEU A 92 -5.06 3.53 -19.61
CA LEU A 92 -6.26 2.95 -20.19
C LEU A 92 -7.45 3.93 -20.13
N CYS A 93 -7.68 4.55 -18.96
CA CYS A 93 -8.76 5.54 -18.79
C CYS A 93 -8.59 6.77 -19.69
N ARG A 94 -7.36 7.25 -19.93
CA ARG A 94 -7.09 8.32 -20.90
C ARG A 94 -7.45 7.91 -22.33
N ARG A 95 -7.14 6.66 -22.70
CA ARG A 95 -7.42 6.13 -24.05
C ARG A 95 -8.92 6.04 -24.31
N ILE A 96 -9.69 5.47 -23.36
CA ILE A 96 -11.15 5.34 -23.46
C ILE A 96 -11.80 6.73 -23.57
N ARG A 97 -11.38 7.70 -22.74
CA ARG A 97 -11.91 9.06 -22.76
C ARG A 97 -11.66 9.78 -24.09
N ASN A 98 -10.49 9.56 -24.69
CA ASN A 98 -10.14 10.14 -25.99
C ASN A 98 -10.94 9.48 -27.14
N TYR A 99 -11.23 8.18 -27.06
CA TYR A 99 -12.12 7.49 -28.01
C TYR A 99 -13.52 8.12 -28.01
N HIS A 100 -14.15 8.28 -26.84
CA HIS A 100 -15.49 8.89 -26.76
C HIS A 100 -15.53 10.38 -27.16
N LYS A 101 -14.43 11.12 -26.98
CA LYS A 101 -14.33 12.51 -27.47
C LYS A 101 -14.27 12.62 -28.99
N ASN A 102 -13.74 11.59 -29.67
CA ASN A 102 -13.58 11.59 -31.11
C ASN A 102 -14.81 11.05 -31.85
N GLU A 103 -15.66 10.23 -31.21
CA GLU A 103 -16.94 9.76 -31.78
C GLU A 103 -18.07 10.81 -31.71
N GLN A 104 -17.89 11.88 -30.95
CA GLN A 104 -18.86 12.98 -30.76
C GLN A 104 -18.55 14.21 -31.65
N ARG A 105 -17.64 14.07 -32.62
CA ARG A 105 -17.26 15.08 -33.62
C ARG A 105 -17.61 14.59 -35.01
#